data_AF-A0A3N4S8A6-F1
#
_entry.id   AF-A0A3N4S8A6-F1
#
_cell.length_a   1.000
_cell.length_b   1.000
_cell.length_c   1.000
_cell.angle_alpha   90.00
_cell.angle_beta   90.00
_cell.angle_gamma   90.00
#
_symmetry.space_group_name_H-M   'P 1'
#
loop_
_entity.id
_entity.type
_entity.pdbx_description
1 polymer ?
#
loop_
_entity_poly.entity_id
_entity_poly.type
_entity_poly.pdbx_seq_one_letter_code
_entity_poly.pdbx_strand_id
1 'polypeptide(L)'
;MQRRRTLRRDDVVVQQAVAIGRQEVARPLHGQVDAGEETVQARWCRDVTEARWFALTVFAVILLNAALLGVETYSGVVAEWHGWLWLDEHACLAAFTAEILLRLGAHAERPRDFFKDPWNLFDLAVVLCAFLPVVRENTTVLRLLRLARVLRTARFLPQLRIVLVAVARSPPGTLSFLLVGALLLYVYAMVGWVFFGHHDPGHYGSIGRAVLTLFLLTPLDGIGDAVHTGLELSRWSLVYYASYVLIASFVLVNVLIGVVITSLDEAREMEKAAEAGAGTEPGAGAGAEPGAGAGTEPGASAEEVPRPAVGPPDDHPLLLARITAARQALDALERDLIRSAPTPTPTRLAARTADAPAAPAGEAR
;
A
#
# COMPACT_ATOMS: atom_id res chain seq x y z
N MET A 1 40.71 48.76 19.84
CA MET A 1 41.17 47.40 20.23
C MET A 1 40.32 46.24 19.70
N GLN A 2 39.27 46.44 18.89
CA GLN A 2 38.42 45.34 18.39
C GLN A 2 38.85 44.71 17.04
N ARG A 3 39.68 45.38 16.23
CA ARG A 3 40.05 44.91 14.88
C ARG A 3 41.12 43.80 14.82
N ARG A 4 41.81 43.53 15.94
CA ARG A 4 42.80 42.43 16.04
C ARG A 4 42.19 41.09 16.47
N ARG A 5 40.93 41.06 16.92
CA ARG A 5 40.25 39.83 17.36
C ARG A 5 39.55 39.09 16.22
N THR A 6 39.20 39.76 15.13
CA THR A 6 38.53 39.15 13.97
C THR A 6 39.50 38.38 13.07
N LEU A 7 40.67 38.96 12.74
CA LEU A 7 41.71 38.29 11.94
C LEU A 7 42.16 36.96 12.55
N ARG A 8 42.26 36.88 13.88
CA ARG A 8 42.66 35.66 14.59
C ARG A 8 41.60 34.56 14.58
N ARG A 9 40.34 34.89 14.29
CA ARG A 9 39.23 33.93 14.24
C ARG A 9 39.15 33.28 12.87
N ASP A 10 39.42 34.05 11.82
CA ASP A 10 39.47 33.57 10.44
C ASP A 10 40.69 32.66 10.22
N ASP A 11 41.85 32.99 10.79
CA ASP A 11 43.03 32.11 10.77
C ASP A 11 42.80 30.76 11.47
N VAL A 12 41.98 30.75 12.54
CA VAL A 12 41.63 29.51 13.26
C VAL A 12 40.65 28.66 12.45
N VAL A 13 39.67 29.28 11.78
CA VAL A 13 38.71 28.56 10.94
C VAL A 13 39.40 28.02 9.68
N VAL A 14 40.34 28.76 9.09
CA VAL A 14 41.13 28.30 7.94
C VAL A 14 42.12 27.21 8.34
N GLN A 15 42.80 27.32 9.49
CA GLN A 15 43.65 26.21 10.00
C GLN A 15 42.83 24.98 10.38
N GLN A 16 41.62 25.14 10.90
CA GLN A 16 40.72 24.04 11.22
C GLN A 16 40.15 23.38 9.97
N ALA A 17 39.85 24.14 8.90
CA ALA A 17 39.45 23.60 7.60
C ALA A 17 40.61 22.88 6.88
N VAL A 18 41.84 23.39 6.97
CA VAL A 18 43.04 22.74 6.43
C VAL A 18 43.42 21.48 7.25
N ALA A 19 43.14 21.45 8.55
CA ALA A 19 43.31 20.26 9.39
C ALA A 19 42.26 19.18 9.10
N ILE A 20 41.00 19.57 8.84
CA ILE A 20 39.93 18.65 8.43
C ILE A 20 40.22 18.09 7.03
N GLY A 21 40.66 18.94 6.08
CA GLY A 21 41.05 18.50 4.74
C GLY A 21 42.30 17.60 4.69
N ARG A 22 43.21 17.70 5.66
CA ARG A 22 44.35 16.77 5.79
C ARG A 22 44.00 15.44 6.46
N GLN A 23 42.91 15.36 7.22
CA GLN A 23 42.44 14.09 7.80
C GLN A 23 41.69 13.20 6.79
N GLU A 24 41.21 13.75 5.67
CA GLU A 24 40.57 12.95 4.61
C GLU A 24 41.55 12.31 3.61
N VAL A 25 42.81 12.77 3.55
CA VAL A 25 43.81 12.31 2.54
C VAL A 25 44.69 11.16 3.05
N ALA A 26 44.47 10.68 4.28
CA ALA A 26 45.16 9.51 4.83
C ALA A 26 44.17 8.52 5.45
N ARG A 27 43.21 8.04 4.66
CA ARG A 27 42.62 6.71 4.94
C ARG A 27 43.62 5.66 4.47
N PRO A 28 44.26 4.89 5.37
CA PRO A 28 44.99 3.72 4.93
C PRO A 28 43.98 2.79 4.23
N LEU A 29 44.41 2.22 3.09
CA LEU A 29 43.78 1.09 2.39
C LEU A 29 43.79 -0.17 3.29
N HIS A 30 43.20 -0.09 4.47
CA HIS A 30 43.00 -1.19 5.41
C HIS A 30 41.51 -1.28 5.75
N GLY A 31 40.76 -1.59 4.70
CA GLY A 31 39.52 -2.37 4.73
C GLY A 31 39.60 -3.52 3.72
N GLN A 32 40.80 -4.02 3.44
CA GLN A 32 41.06 -5.32 2.80
C GLN A 32 41.31 -6.38 3.88
N VAL A 33 40.48 -6.39 4.91
CA VAL A 33 40.32 -7.45 5.94
C VAL A 33 38.94 -7.17 6.52
N ASP A 34 37.82 -7.82 6.19
CA ASP A 34 37.56 -9.20 5.81
C ASP A 34 37.22 -9.36 4.31
N ALA A 35 38.19 -9.75 3.50
CA ALA A 35 37.91 -10.85 2.57
C ALA A 35 37.90 -12.14 3.42
N GLY A 36 36.99 -12.19 4.39
CA GLY A 36 36.73 -13.41 5.16
C GLY A 36 36.41 -14.44 4.11
N GLU A 37 37.22 -15.50 4.06
CA GLU A 37 37.21 -16.53 3.03
C GLU A 37 35.79 -16.78 2.56
N GLU A 38 35.37 -16.12 1.47
CA GLU A 38 34.01 -16.25 0.99
C GLU A 38 33.92 -17.72 0.61
N THR A 39 33.24 -18.50 1.46
CA THR A 39 33.32 -19.94 1.36
C THR A 39 32.82 -20.29 -0.03
N VAL A 40 33.51 -21.19 -0.73
CA VAL A 40 33.12 -21.58 -2.11
C VAL A 40 31.62 -21.94 -2.16
N GLN A 41 31.12 -22.49 -1.06
CA GLN A 41 29.71 -22.80 -0.82
C GLN A 41 28.80 -21.57 -0.73
N ALA A 42 29.16 -20.52 0.00
CA ALA A 42 28.36 -19.29 0.11
C ALA A 42 28.28 -18.55 -1.24
N ARG A 43 29.39 -18.49 -1.98
CA ARG A 43 29.41 -17.90 -3.33
C ARG A 43 28.51 -18.66 -4.29
N TRP A 44 28.64 -19.98 -4.34
CA TRP A 44 27.81 -20.82 -5.20
C TRP A 44 26.31 -20.69 -4.85
N CYS A 45 25.96 -20.70 -3.55
CA CYS A 45 24.58 -20.47 -3.12
C CYS A 45 24.06 -19.09 -3.56
N ARG A 46 24.91 -18.06 -3.52
CA ARG A 46 24.56 -16.71 -3.98
C ARG A 46 24.32 -16.69 -5.49
N ASP A 47 25.22 -17.25 -6.28
CA ASP A 47 25.11 -17.33 -7.74
C ASP A 47 23.82 -18.05 -8.16
N VAL A 48 23.45 -19.12 -7.46
CA VAL A 48 22.21 -19.88 -7.71
C VAL A 48 20.98 -19.07 -7.29
N THR A 49 21.00 -18.44 -6.11
CA THR A 49 19.81 -17.74 -5.56
C THR A 49 19.50 -16.42 -6.24
N GLU A 50 20.51 -15.73 -6.78
CA GLU A 50 20.37 -14.50 -7.57
C GLU A 50 19.95 -14.77 -9.01
N ALA A 51 20.05 -16.01 -9.47
CA ALA A 51 19.71 -16.36 -10.83
C ALA A 51 18.21 -16.19 -11.13
N ARG A 52 17.90 -15.54 -12.26
CA ARG A 52 16.50 -15.33 -12.69
C ARG A 52 15.72 -16.64 -12.88
N TRP A 53 16.40 -17.70 -13.30
CA TRP A 53 15.79 -19.02 -13.45
C TRP A 53 15.35 -19.60 -12.10
N PHE A 54 16.15 -19.40 -11.04
CA PHE A 54 15.84 -19.90 -9.70
C PHE A 54 14.58 -19.22 -9.16
N ALA A 55 14.49 -17.89 -9.32
CA ALA A 55 13.29 -17.14 -8.96
C ALA A 55 12.04 -17.63 -9.73
N LEU A 56 12.16 -17.87 -11.04
CA LEU A 56 11.06 -18.41 -11.86
C LEU A 56 10.66 -19.83 -11.46
N THR A 57 11.62 -20.71 -11.17
CA THR A 57 11.35 -22.08 -10.72
C THR A 57 10.62 -22.08 -9.40
N VAL A 58 11.09 -21.31 -8.41
CA VAL A 58 10.42 -21.20 -7.11
C VAL A 58 9.01 -20.66 -7.28
N PHE A 59 8.84 -19.61 -8.08
CA PHE A 59 7.52 -19.05 -8.38
C PHE A 59 6.59 -20.08 -9.03
N ALA A 60 7.08 -20.85 -10.01
CA ALA A 60 6.31 -21.91 -10.67
C ALA A 60 5.90 -23.01 -9.69
N VAL A 61 6.77 -23.43 -8.78
CA VAL A 61 6.46 -24.42 -7.73
C VAL A 61 5.38 -23.89 -6.78
N ILE A 62 5.41 -22.61 -6.41
CA ILE A 62 4.36 -21.99 -5.58
C ILE A 62 3.02 -22.01 -6.32
N LEU A 63 3.00 -21.61 -7.60
CA LEU A 63 1.76 -21.62 -8.39
C LEU A 63 1.20 -23.03 -8.58
N LEU A 64 2.07 -24.01 -8.86
CA LEU A 64 1.66 -25.41 -8.95
C LEU A 64 1.07 -25.89 -7.61
N ASN A 65 1.72 -25.59 -6.50
CA ASN A 65 1.23 -25.96 -5.17
C ASN A 65 -0.12 -25.30 -4.85
N ALA A 66 -0.30 -24.03 -5.21
CA ALA A 66 -1.56 -23.32 -5.04
C ALA A 66 -2.69 -23.94 -5.89
N ALA A 67 -2.39 -24.33 -7.14
CA ALA A 67 -3.34 -25.01 -8.01
C ALA A 67 -3.75 -26.38 -7.44
N LEU A 68 -2.78 -27.18 -6.97
CA LEU A 68 -3.04 -28.47 -6.33
C LEU A 68 -3.91 -28.33 -5.07
N LEU A 69 -3.67 -27.29 -4.26
CA LEU A 69 -4.52 -26.99 -3.09
C LEU A 69 -5.96 -26.62 -3.49
N GLY A 70 -6.14 -25.94 -4.63
CA GLY A 70 -7.47 -25.72 -5.21
C GLY A 70 -8.15 -27.02 -5.61
N VAL A 71 -7.40 -27.94 -6.23
CA VAL A 71 -7.89 -29.27 -6.62
C VAL A 71 -8.30 -30.11 -5.41
N GLU A 72 -7.58 -30.01 -4.28
CA GLU A 72 -7.94 -30.68 -3.02
C GLU A 72 -9.33 -30.28 -2.47
N THR A 73 -9.91 -29.17 -2.94
CA THR A 73 -11.27 -28.76 -2.54
C THR A 73 -12.34 -29.68 -3.16
N TYR A 74 -12.03 -30.39 -4.25
CA TYR A 74 -12.95 -31.31 -4.91
C TYR A 74 -12.86 -32.71 -4.30
N SER A 75 -13.84 -33.07 -3.46
CA SER A 75 -13.89 -34.35 -2.73
C SER A 75 -13.81 -35.60 -3.62
N GLY A 76 -14.33 -35.54 -4.85
CA GLY A 76 -14.23 -36.63 -5.81
C GLY A 76 -12.81 -36.91 -6.30
N VAL A 77 -12.01 -35.86 -6.52
CA VAL A 77 -10.62 -35.99 -7.00
C VAL A 77 -9.70 -36.49 -5.89
N VAL A 78 -9.92 -36.03 -4.65
CA VAL A 78 -9.15 -36.46 -3.48
C VAL A 78 -9.29 -37.95 -3.22
N ALA A 79 -10.48 -38.54 -3.44
CA ALA A 79 -10.70 -39.97 -3.21
C ALA A 79 -9.90 -40.86 -4.17
N GLU A 80 -9.71 -40.42 -5.41
CA GLU A 80 -9.00 -41.18 -6.45
C GLU A 80 -7.48 -40.91 -6.46
N TRP A 81 -7.05 -39.69 -6.15
CA TRP A 81 -5.67 -39.23 -6.32
C TRP A 81 -4.94 -38.92 -5.00
N HIS A 82 -5.46 -39.40 -3.86
CA HIS A 82 -4.92 -39.09 -2.54
C HIS A 82 -3.40 -39.29 -2.42
N GLY A 83 -2.87 -40.39 -2.97
CA GLY A 83 -1.44 -40.70 -2.90
C GLY A 83 -0.55 -39.72 -3.68
N TRP A 84 -1.00 -39.27 -4.85
CA TRP A 84 -0.28 -38.30 -5.67
C TRP A 84 -0.30 -36.92 -5.03
N LEU A 85 -1.45 -36.49 -4.51
CA LEU A 85 -1.59 -35.21 -3.81
C LEU A 85 -0.71 -35.17 -2.55
N TRP A 86 -0.65 -36.26 -1.79
CA TRP A 86 0.23 -36.37 -0.63
C TRP A 86 1.72 -36.27 -1.03
N LEU A 87 2.12 -36.95 -2.11
CA LEU A 87 3.49 -36.90 -2.62
C LEU A 87 3.87 -35.49 -3.06
N ASP A 88 2.99 -34.82 -3.81
CA ASP A 88 3.22 -33.46 -4.29
C ASP A 88 3.33 -32.46 -3.14
N GLU A 89 2.52 -32.62 -2.09
CA GLU A 89 2.62 -31.78 -0.88
C GLU A 89 4.00 -31.92 -0.22
N HIS A 90 4.49 -33.15 -0.07
CA HIS A 90 5.81 -33.42 0.52
C HIS A 90 6.93 -32.93 -0.39
N ALA A 91 6.80 -33.09 -1.71
CA ALA A 91 7.74 -32.60 -2.69
C ALA A 91 7.84 -31.07 -2.66
N CYS A 92 6.69 -30.37 -2.59
CA CYS A 92 6.65 -28.91 -2.47
C CYS A 92 7.29 -28.44 -1.16
N LEU A 93 6.99 -29.10 -0.03
CA LEU A 93 7.62 -28.77 1.26
C LEU A 93 9.14 -28.99 1.22
N ALA A 94 9.60 -30.08 0.62
CA ALA A 94 11.02 -30.36 0.44
C ALA A 94 11.70 -29.30 -0.43
N ALA A 95 11.07 -28.92 -1.56
CA ALA A 95 11.56 -27.86 -2.45
C ALA A 95 11.68 -26.52 -1.72
N PHE A 96 10.67 -26.13 -0.94
CA PHE A 96 10.70 -24.90 -0.13
C PHE A 96 11.72 -24.93 1.01
N THR A 97 11.95 -26.11 1.58
CA THR A 97 12.98 -26.29 2.61
C THR A 97 14.37 -26.12 1.98
N ALA A 98 14.62 -26.79 0.84
CA ALA A 98 15.85 -26.64 0.09
C ALA A 98 16.09 -25.20 -0.36
N GLU A 99 15.04 -24.53 -0.85
CA GLU A 99 15.06 -23.12 -1.22
C GLU A 99 15.54 -22.22 -0.07
N ILE A 100 14.97 -22.38 1.14
CA ILE A 100 15.34 -21.57 2.30
C ILE A 100 16.74 -21.89 2.79
N LEU A 101 17.16 -23.16 2.74
CA LEU A 101 18.53 -23.55 3.05
C LEU A 101 19.55 -22.92 2.07
N LEU A 102 19.23 -22.87 0.78
CA LEU A 102 20.07 -22.20 -0.23
C LEU A 102 20.15 -20.69 0.03
N ARG A 103 19.02 -20.02 0.33
CA ARG A 103 19.01 -18.59 0.68
C ARG A 103 19.79 -18.32 1.96
N LEU A 104 19.67 -19.19 2.96
CA LEU A 104 20.43 -19.08 4.21
C LEU A 104 21.93 -19.27 3.95
N GLY A 105 22.30 -20.23 3.11
CA GLY A 105 23.67 -20.46 2.66
C GLY A 105 24.27 -19.28 1.90
N ALA A 106 23.48 -18.60 1.07
CA ALA A 106 23.91 -17.38 0.37
C ALA A 106 24.24 -16.22 1.34
N HIS A 107 23.61 -16.21 2.52
CA HIS A 107 23.82 -15.22 3.60
C HIS A 107 24.68 -15.75 4.75
N ALA A 108 25.41 -16.87 4.58
CA ALA A 108 26.14 -17.54 5.66
C ALA A 108 27.17 -16.63 6.36
N GLU A 109 27.78 -15.70 5.64
CA GLU A 109 28.76 -14.74 6.17
C GLU A 109 28.13 -13.61 6.96
N ARG A 110 26.88 -13.26 6.65
CA ARG A 110 26.12 -12.17 7.30
C ARG A 110 24.69 -12.63 7.58
N PRO A 111 24.48 -13.56 8.53
CA PRO A 111 23.15 -14.08 8.84
C PRO A 111 22.21 -12.97 9.31
N ARG A 112 22.74 -11.89 9.89
CA ARG A 112 21.96 -10.71 10.29
C ARG A 112 21.20 -10.07 9.12
N ASP A 113 21.72 -10.14 7.90
CA ASP A 113 21.06 -9.54 6.74
C ASP A 113 19.89 -10.40 6.26
N PHE A 114 19.97 -11.73 6.43
CA PHE A 114 18.83 -12.63 6.22
C PHE A 114 17.67 -12.32 7.17
N PHE A 115 17.94 -12.14 8.47
CA PHE A 115 16.90 -11.88 9.48
C PHE A 115 16.31 -10.46 9.45
N LYS A 116 16.97 -9.51 8.78
CA LYS A 116 16.45 -8.14 8.61
C LYS A 116 15.38 -8.07 7.52
N ASP A 117 15.37 -8.99 6.56
CA ASP A 117 14.36 -9.02 5.52
C ASP A 117 13.08 -9.72 6.04
N PRO A 118 11.95 -8.99 6.20
CA PRO A 118 10.70 -9.57 6.68
C PRO A 118 10.20 -10.74 5.83
N TRP A 119 10.52 -10.75 4.53
CA TRP A 119 10.06 -11.79 3.61
C TRP A 119 10.83 -13.09 3.81
N ASN A 120 12.14 -13.02 4.01
CA ASN A 120 12.96 -14.19 4.35
C ASN A 120 12.55 -14.77 5.72
N LEU A 121 12.25 -13.91 6.70
CA LEU A 121 11.77 -14.33 8.01
C LEU A 121 10.38 -14.99 7.92
N PHE A 122 9.47 -14.43 7.13
CA PHE A 122 8.15 -15.02 6.87
C PHE A 122 8.28 -16.41 6.22
N ASP A 123 9.10 -16.53 5.18
CA ASP A 123 9.30 -17.79 4.49
C ASP A 123 9.91 -18.84 5.42
N LEU A 124 10.93 -18.46 6.21
CA LEU A 124 11.53 -19.31 7.23
C LEU A 124 10.50 -19.76 8.28
N ALA A 125 9.69 -18.84 8.80
CA ALA A 125 8.65 -19.16 9.78
C ALA A 125 7.64 -20.17 9.22
N VAL A 126 7.17 -19.98 8.00
CA VAL A 126 6.22 -20.91 7.35
C VAL A 126 6.85 -22.30 7.12
N VAL A 127 8.15 -22.38 6.78
CA VAL A 127 8.85 -23.68 6.69
C VAL A 127 8.98 -24.31 8.08
N LEU A 128 9.49 -23.58 9.07
CA LEU A 128 9.72 -24.09 10.42
C LEU A 128 8.42 -24.58 11.08
N CYS A 129 7.33 -23.81 10.97
CA CYS A 129 6.03 -24.17 11.52
C CYS A 129 5.51 -25.51 10.97
N ALA A 130 5.89 -25.92 9.75
CA ALA A 130 5.51 -27.23 9.22
C ALA A 130 6.21 -28.41 9.93
N PHE A 131 7.34 -28.16 10.61
CA PHE A 131 8.09 -29.16 11.36
C PHE A 131 7.80 -29.16 12.86
N LEU A 132 7.08 -28.16 13.40
CA LEU A 132 6.76 -28.08 14.83
C LEU A 132 5.77 -29.18 15.27
N PRO A 133 6.05 -29.98 16.33
CA PRO A 133 5.17 -31.05 16.79
C PRO A 133 3.76 -30.58 17.18
N VAL A 134 3.68 -29.46 17.91
CA VAL A 134 2.40 -28.83 18.34
C VAL A 134 1.52 -28.47 17.14
N VAL A 135 2.15 -28.08 16.03
CA VAL A 135 1.44 -27.77 14.79
C VAL A 135 1.01 -29.05 14.08
N ARG A 136 1.84 -30.10 14.10
CA ARG A 136 1.51 -31.41 13.51
C ARG A 136 0.32 -32.10 14.17
N GLU A 137 0.10 -31.85 15.45
CA GLU A 137 -1.08 -32.36 16.19
C GLU A 137 -2.38 -31.64 15.79
N ASN A 138 -2.28 -30.39 15.30
CA ASN A 138 -3.43 -29.57 14.94
C ASN A 138 -3.66 -29.54 13.42
N THR A 139 -4.55 -30.40 12.93
CA THR A 139 -4.87 -30.50 11.48
C THR A 139 -5.34 -29.18 10.86
N THR A 140 -6.03 -28.31 11.61
CA THR A 140 -6.46 -26.98 11.15
C THR A 140 -5.26 -26.06 10.95
N VAL A 141 -4.27 -26.09 11.85
CA VAL A 141 -3.06 -25.26 11.73
C VAL A 141 -2.22 -25.72 10.55
N LEU A 142 -2.09 -27.03 10.33
CA LEU A 142 -1.44 -27.57 9.12
C LEU A 142 -2.13 -27.07 7.84
N ARG A 143 -3.48 -27.07 7.81
CA ARG A 143 -4.25 -26.52 6.68
C ARG A 143 -3.99 -25.02 6.47
N LEU A 144 -3.95 -24.24 7.54
CA LEU A 144 -3.65 -22.80 7.45
C LEU A 144 -2.20 -22.54 7.01
N LEU A 145 -1.23 -23.34 7.46
CA LEU A 145 0.16 -23.24 7.00
C LEU A 145 0.31 -23.61 5.52
N ARG A 146 -0.47 -24.57 5.02
CA ARG A 146 -0.53 -24.86 3.57
C ARG A 146 -0.97 -23.62 2.80
N LEU A 147 -2.02 -22.93 3.25
CA LEU A 147 -2.49 -21.69 2.64
C LEU A 147 -1.45 -20.55 2.75
N ALA A 148 -0.72 -20.47 3.86
CA ALA A 148 0.33 -19.46 4.07
C ALA A 148 1.45 -19.55 3.03
N ARG A 149 1.73 -20.73 2.45
CA ARG A 149 2.71 -20.90 1.37
C ARG A 149 2.30 -20.17 0.09
N VAL A 150 0.99 -20.07 -0.20
CA VAL A 150 0.48 -19.31 -1.36
C VAL A 150 0.77 -17.82 -1.21
N LEU A 151 0.73 -17.29 0.03
CA LEU A 151 1.05 -15.89 0.32
C LEU A 151 2.51 -15.55 0.00
N ARG A 152 3.41 -16.53 -0.09
CA ARG A 152 4.81 -16.29 -0.50
C ARG A 152 4.92 -15.75 -1.93
N THR A 153 3.92 -15.99 -2.78
CA THR A 153 3.80 -15.38 -4.11
C THR A 153 3.88 -13.86 -4.03
N ALA A 154 3.40 -13.27 -2.93
CA ALA A 154 3.41 -11.82 -2.74
C ALA A 154 4.81 -11.22 -2.81
N ARG A 155 5.86 -11.93 -2.39
CA ARG A 155 7.24 -11.41 -2.46
C ARG A 155 7.77 -11.28 -3.90
N PHE A 156 7.12 -11.94 -4.87
CA PHE A 156 7.43 -11.85 -6.29
C PHE A 156 6.59 -10.79 -7.01
N LEU A 157 5.55 -10.26 -6.36
CA LEU A 157 4.65 -9.24 -6.89
C LEU A 157 5.02 -7.87 -6.28
N PRO A 158 5.87 -7.06 -6.93
CA PRO A 158 6.37 -5.81 -6.35
C PRO A 158 5.24 -4.86 -5.98
N GLN A 159 4.17 -4.80 -6.78
CA GLN A 159 2.97 -4.02 -6.48
C GLN A 159 2.30 -4.47 -5.17
N LEU A 160 2.13 -5.78 -4.96
CA LEU A 160 1.52 -6.31 -3.74
C LEU A 160 2.42 -6.05 -2.52
N ARG A 161 3.74 -6.12 -2.67
CA ARG A 161 4.69 -5.76 -1.60
C ARG A 161 4.57 -4.31 -1.20
N ILE A 162 4.48 -3.40 -2.18
CA ILE A 162 4.32 -1.97 -1.92
C ILE A 162 3.02 -1.73 -1.16
N VAL A 163 1.91 -2.34 -1.57
CA VAL A 163 0.62 -2.24 -0.87
C VAL A 163 0.72 -2.79 0.56
N LEU A 164 1.29 -3.98 0.76
CA LEU A 164 1.41 -4.59 2.08
C LEU A 164 2.31 -3.79 3.01
N VAL A 165 3.43 -3.26 2.49
CA VAL A 165 4.34 -2.39 3.25
C VAL A 165 3.69 -1.05 3.54
N ALA A 166 2.94 -0.48 2.59
CA ALA A 166 2.18 0.76 2.80
C ALA A 166 1.11 0.58 3.87
N VAL A 167 0.36 -0.53 3.86
CA VAL A 167 -0.60 -0.87 4.92
C VAL A 167 0.11 -1.05 6.26
N ALA A 168 1.21 -1.80 6.31
CA ALA A 168 1.96 -2.03 7.54
C ALA A 168 2.66 -0.77 8.09
N ARG A 169 2.99 0.19 7.22
CA ARG A 169 3.58 1.48 7.59
C ARG A 169 2.54 2.57 7.81
N SER A 170 1.29 2.39 7.35
CA SER A 170 0.23 3.38 7.51
C SER A 170 0.03 3.64 9.02
N PRO A 171 0.34 4.86 9.50
CA PRO A 171 0.98 4.98 10.82
C PRO A 171 -0.03 5.04 11.98
N PRO A 172 0.45 4.95 13.24
CA PRO A 172 -0.31 4.87 14.49
C PRO A 172 -1.31 6.01 14.78
N GLY A 173 -1.42 7.04 13.93
CA GLY A 173 -2.42 8.11 14.08
C GLY A 173 -3.86 7.58 14.04
N THR A 174 -4.14 6.63 13.15
CA THR A 174 -5.45 5.95 13.06
C THR A 174 -5.77 5.13 14.30
N LEU A 175 -4.76 4.61 15.00
CA LEU A 175 -4.96 3.77 16.19
C LEU A 175 -5.70 4.51 17.31
N SER A 176 -5.48 5.81 17.44
CA SER A 176 -6.17 6.63 18.45
C SER A 176 -7.68 6.70 18.18
N PHE A 177 -8.08 6.89 16.92
CA PHE A 177 -9.49 6.89 16.53
C PHE A 177 -10.11 5.49 16.61
N LEU A 178 -9.35 4.45 16.25
CA LEU A 178 -9.77 3.05 16.43
C LEU A 178 -9.98 2.71 17.91
N LEU A 179 -9.14 3.22 18.81
CA LEU A 179 -9.30 3.04 20.25
C LEU A 179 -10.57 3.71 20.76
N VAL A 180 -10.90 4.91 20.29
CA VAL A 180 -12.17 5.59 20.60
C VAL A 180 -13.36 4.75 20.10
N GLY A 181 -13.29 4.22 18.87
CA GLY A 181 -14.32 3.32 18.33
C GLY A 181 -14.46 2.02 19.12
N ALA A 182 -13.35 1.41 19.51
CA ALA A 182 -13.34 0.20 20.34
C ALA A 182 -13.94 0.47 21.74
N LEU A 183 -13.63 1.62 22.35
CA LEU A 183 -14.21 2.04 23.62
C LEU A 183 -15.72 2.27 23.49
N LEU A 184 -16.17 2.93 22.42
CA LEU A 184 -17.59 3.12 22.13
C LEU A 184 -18.31 1.76 22.01
N LEU A 185 -17.76 0.83 21.20
CA LEU A 185 -18.30 -0.52 21.04
C LEU A 185 -18.37 -1.25 22.38
N TYR A 186 -17.33 -1.14 23.21
CA TYR A 186 -17.31 -1.76 24.53
C TYR A 186 -18.40 -1.20 25.46
N VAL A 187 -18.53 0.12 25.55
CA VAL A 187 -19.54 0.76 26.40
C VAL A 187 -20.94 0.39 25.95
N TYR A 188 -21.24 0.48 24.65
CA TYR A 188 -22.53 0.07 24.11
C TYR A 188 -22.76 -1.44 24.25
N ALA A 189 -21.74 -2.28 24.11
CA ALA A 189 -21.86 -3.72 24.33
C ALA A 189 -22.20 -4.04 25.78
N MET A 190 -21.64 -3.33 26.75
CA MET A 190 -22.00 -3.49 28.17
C MET A 190 -23.46 -3.11 28.40
N VAL A 191 -23.88 -1.95 27.88
CA VAL A 191 -25.27 -1.48 27.96
C VAL A 191 -26.19 -2.52 27.32
N GLY A 192 -25.89 -2.96 26.09
CA GLY A 192 -26.69 -3.96 25.39
C GLY A 192 -26.74 -5.31 26.11
N TRP A 193 -25.62 -5.77 26.67
CA TRP A 193 -25.59 -6.99 27.48
C TRP A 193 -26.49 -6.88 28.73
N VAL A 194 -26.44 -5.74 29.43
CA VAL A 194 -27.30 -5.50 30.61
C VAL A 194 -28.78 -5.49 30.26
N PHE A 195 -29.17 -4.82 29.18
CA PHE A 195 -30.58 -4.66 28.81
C PHE A 195 -31.15 -5.85 28.03
N PHE A 196 -30.40 -6.37 27.06
CA PHE A 196 -30.88 -7.37 26.10
C PHE A 196 -30.34 -8.78 26.35
N GLY A 197 -29.30 -8.97 27.18
CA GLY A 197 -28.61 -10.27 27.29
C GLY A 197 -29.47 -11.44 27.76
N HIS A 198 -30.54 -11.18 28.52
CA HIS A 198 -31.49 -12.22 28.94
C HIS A 198 -32.54 -12.54 27.87
N HIS A 199 -32.90 -11.56 27.04
CA HIS A 199 -33.98 -11.68 26.06
C HIS A 199 -33.47 -12.11 24.68
N ASP A 200 -32.28 -11.64 24.32
CA ASP A 200 -31.56 -12.02 23.10
C ASP A 200 -30.14 -12.50 23.45
N PRO A 201 -30.03 -13.71 24.02
CA PRO A 201 -28.71 -14.29 24.34
C PRO A 201 -27.90 -14.60 23.07
N GLY A 202 -28.55 -14.70 21.90
CA GLY A 202 -27.91 -14.95 20.62
C GLY A 202 -26.98 -13.80 20.21
N HIS A 203 -27.41 -12.56 20.42
CA HIS A 203 -26.61 -11.37 20.10
C HIS A 203 -25.95 -10.74 21.32
N TYR A 204 -26.65 -10.71 22.46
CA TYR A 204 -26.21 -9.99 23.67
C TYR A 204 -25.92 -10.90 24.86
N GLY A 205 -25.81 -12.22 24.70
CA GLY A 205 -25.60 -13.16 25.82
C GLY A 205 -24.22 -13.06 26.49
N SER A 206 -23.23 -12.50 25.79
CA SER A 206 -21.91 -12.18 26.36
C SER A 206 -21.38 -10.87 25.77
N ILE A 207 -20.44 -10.24 26.46
CA ILE A 207 -19.82 -8.99 25.99
C ILE A 207 -19.18 -9.17 24.61
N GLY A 208 -18.52 -10.31 24.35
CA GLY A 208 -17.90 -10.58 23.06
C GLY A 208 -18.93 -10.70 21.92
N ARG A 209 -20.08 -11.32 22.18
CA ARG A 209 -21.18 -11.40 21.20
C ARG A 209 -21.81 -10.02 20.99
N ALA A 210 -22.02 -9.25 22.06
CA ALA A 210 -22.56 -7.89 21.98
C ALA A 210 -21.65 -6.94 21.18
N VAL A 211 -20.33 -7.00 21.41
CA VAL A 211 -19.34 -6.25 20.60
C VAL A 211 -19.40 -6.68 19.14
N LEU A 212 -19.47 -7.98 18.86
CA LEU A 212 -19.57 -8.48 17.48
C LEU A 212 -20.87 -8.02 16.81
N THR A 213 -22.01 -8.10 17.50
CA THR A 213 -23.30 -7.61 17.02
C THR A 213 -23.23 -6.13 16.69
N LEU A 214 -22.72 -5.29 17.61
CA LEU A 214 -22.60 -3.86 17.36
C LEU A 214 -21.62 -3.55 16.23
N PHE A 215 -20.50 -4.27 16.15
CA PHE A 215 -19.55 -4.14 15.04
C PHE A 215 -20.24 -4.44 13.70
N LEU A 216 -21.03 -5.51 13.60
CA LEU A 216 -21.81 -5.85 12.42
C LEU A 216 -22.95 -4.86 12.13
N LEU A 217 -23.48 -4.18 13.15
CA LEU A 217 -24.44 -3.09 13.00
C LEU A 217 -23.80 -1.76 12.60
N THR A 218 -22.47 -1.61 12.66
CA THR A 218 -21.77 -0.36 12.32
C THR A 218 -21.95 0.03 10.85
N PRO A 219 -21.86 -0.89 9.87
CA PRO A 219 -22.24 -0.63 8.49
C PRO A 219 -23.76 -0.43 8.26
N LEU A 220 -24.57 -0.49 9.33
CA LEU A 220 -26.05 -0.46 9.30
C LEU A 220 -26.71 -1.68 8.64
N ASP A 221 -25.93 -2.74 8.40
CA ASP A 221 -26.47 -4.00 7.93
C ASP A 221 -27.27 -4.70 9.04
N GLY A 222 -28.48 -5.16 8.73
CA GLY A 222 -29.36 -5.81 9.72
C GLY A 222 -29.92 -4.91 10.83
N ILE A 223 -29.78 -3.58 10.74
CA ILE A 223 -30.29 -2.66 11.79
C ILE A 223 -31.81 -2.71 11.96
N GLY A 224 -32.55 -2.96 10.88
CA GLY A 224 -34.01 -3.07 10.92
C GLY A 224 -34.46 -4.22 11.82
N ASP A 225 -33.84 -5.39 11.66
CA ASP A 225 -34.13 -6.58 12.46
C ASP A 225 -33.74 -6.36 13.92
N ALA A 226 -32.55 -5.79 14.18
CA ALA A 226 -32.10 -5.48 15.54
C ALA A 226 -33.03 -4.49 16.27
N VAL A 227 -33.51 -3.45 15.56
CA VAL A 227 -34.50 -2.50 16.11
C VAL A 227 -35.84 -3.19 16.32
N HIS A 228 -36.29 -4.03 15.40
CA HIS A 228 -37.57 -4.74 15.53
C HIS A 228 -37.57 -5.65 16.76
N THR A 229 -36.54 -6.49 16.93
CA THR A 229 -36.35 -7.32 18.11
C THR A 229 -36.21 -6.48 19.39
N GLY A 230 -35.56 -5.32 19.32
CA GLY A 230 -35.51 -4.39 20.44
C GLY A 230 -36.88 -3.81 20.82
N LEU A 231 -37.73 -3.51 19.85
CA LEU A 231 -39.06 -2.94 20.05
C LEU A 231 -40.03 -3.95 20.66
N GLU A 232 -39.85 -5.25 20.39
CA GLU A 232 -40.58 -6.33 21.07
C GLU A 232 -40.35 -6.30 22.58
N LEU A 233 -39.16 -5.85 23.01
CA LEU A 233 -38.83 -5.74 24.42
C LEU A 233 -39.35 -4.44 25.04
N SER A 234 -39.01 -3.30 24.42
CA SER A 234 -39.40 -1.98 24.92
C SER A 234 -39.25 -0.93 23.83
N ARG A 235 -40.16 0.04 23.79
CA ARG A 235 -40.08 1.20 22.89
C ARG A 235 -38.84 2.07 23.14
N TRP A 236 -38.28 2.01 24.35
CA TRP A 236 -37.07 2.75 24.72
C TRP A 236 -35.79 2.16 24.09
N SER A 237 -35.81 0.93 23.57
CA SER A 237 -34.69 0.35 22.81
C SER A 237 -34.35 1.16 21.56
N LEU A 238 -35.33 1.89 21.01
CA LEU A 238 -35.11 2.80 19.88
C LEU A 238 -34.07 3.88 20.23
N VAL A 239 -34.07 4.37 21.46
CA VAL A 239 -33.09 5.37 21.92
C VAL A 239 -31.68 4.76 21.97
N TYR A 240 -31.57 3.51 22.43
CA TYR A 240 -30.30 2.79 22.42
C TYR A 240 -29.75 2.63 21.00
N TYR A 241 -30.55 2.08 20.07
CA TYR A 241 -30.10 1.86 18.69
C TYR A 241 -29.88 3.17 17.93
N ALA A 242 -30.74 4.17 18.09
CA ALA A 242 -30.59 5.47 17.44
C ALA A 242 -29.34 6.21 17.96
N SER A 243 -29.12 6.25 19.27
CA SER A 243 -27.91 6.88 19.84
C SER A 243 -26.63 6.13 19.42
N TYR A 244 -26.67 4.79 19.40
CA TYR A 244 -25.56 3.99 18.91
C TYR A 244 -25.21 4.35 17.47
N VAL A 245 -26.19 4.30 16.57
CA VAL A 245 -25.99 4.59 15.14
C VAL A 245 -25.44 5.99 14.93
N LEU A 246 -25.97 7.00 15.63
CA LEU A 246 -25.50 8.38 15.48
C LEU A 246 -24.05 8.55 15.94
N ILE A 247 -23.72 8.04 17.13
CA ILE A 247 -22.37 8.18 17.69
C ILE A 247 -21.37 7.32 16.91
N ALA A 248 -21.73 6.07 16.58
CA ALA A 248 -20.89 5.16 15.81
C ALA A 248 -20.62 5.70 14.39
N SER A 249 -21.65 6.24 13.72
CA SER A 249 -21.46 6.86 12.40
C SER A 249 -20.57 8.10 12.48
N PHE A 250 -20.72 8.93 13.53
CA PHE A 250 -19.85 10.09 13.74
C PHE A 250 -18.39 9.67 13.96
N VAL A 251 -18.16 8.66 14.81
CA VAL A 251 -16.82 8.10 15.02
C VAL A 251 -16.27 7.50 13.73
N LEU A 252 -17.07 6.74 12.97
CA LEU A 252 -16.66 6.14 11.71
C LEU A 252 -16.24 7.18 10.68
N VAL A 253 -17.01 8.26 10.53
CA VAL A 253 -16.67 9.38 9.64
C VAL A 253 -15.37 10.06 10.10
N ASN A 254 -15.19 10.29 11.41
CA ASN A 254 -13.96 10.88 11.94
C ASN A 254 -12.74 9.96 11.76
N VAL A 255 -12.90 8.65 11.91
CA VAL A 255 -11.86 7.64 11.61
C VAL A 255 -11.52 7.71 10.12
N LEU A 256 -12.52 7.70 9.24
CA LEU A 256 -12.33 7.76 7.79
C LEU A 256 -11.59 9.04 7.39
N ILE A 257 -12.04 10.20 7.88
CA ILE A 257 -11.38 11.49 7.64
C ILE A 257 -9.95 11.45 8.18
N GLY A 258 -9.73 10.92 9.38
CA GLY A 258 -8.38 10.79 9.96
C GLY A 258 -7.45 9.94 9.09
N VAL A 259 -7.91 8.78 8.62
CA VAL A 259 -7.15 7.90 7.73
C VAL A 259 -6.87 8.58 6.38
N VAL A 260 -7.88 9.20 5.79
CA VAL A 260 -7.77 9.87 4.49
C VAL A 260 -6.84 11.09 4.58
N ILE A 261 -6.94 11.90 5.64
CA ILE A 261 -6.04 13.04 5.84
C ILE A 261 -4.62 12.53 6.05
N THR A 262 -4.42 11.51 6.87
CA THR A 262 -3.09 10.95 7.13
C THR A 262 -2.47 10.41 5.84
N SER A 263 -3.24 9.70 5.01
CA SER A 263 -2.74 9.18 3.73
C SER A 263 -2.47 10.26 2.69
N LEU A 264 -3.30 11.32 2.65
CA LEU A 264 -3.05 12.49 1.80
C LEU A 264 -1.83 13.30 2.26
N ASP A 265 -1.61 13.42 3.56
CA ASP A 265 -0.45 14.11 4.12
C ASP A 265 0.83 13.32 3.82
N GLU A 266 0.81 12.00 4.01
CA GLU A 266 1.92 11.12 3.63
C GLU A 266 2.22 11.17 2.12
N ALA A 267 1.18 11.19 1.28
CA ALA A 267 1.35 11.34 -0.17
C ALA A 267 1.99 12.68 -0.57
N ARG A 268 1.57 13.79 0.06
CA ARG A 268 2.14 15.13 -0.18
C ARG A 268 3.59 15.23 0.27
N GLU A 269 3.94 14.63 1.40
CA GLU A 269 5.34 14.64 1.87
C GLU A 269 6.25 13.84 0.93
N MET A 270 5.76 12.73 0.35
CA MET A 270 6.50 11.99 -0.68
C MET A 270 6.72 12.82 -1.96
N GLU A 271 5.72 13.61 -2.40
CA GLU A 271 5.85 14.51 -3.56
C GLU A 271 6.87 15.63 -3.28
N LYS A 272 6.79 16.31 -2.13
CA LYS A 272 7.75 17.37 -1.75
C LYS A 272 9.18 16.85 -1.64
N ALA A 273 9.38 15.65 -1.11
CA ALA A 273 10.71 15.04 -1.03
C ALA A 273 11.29 14.74 -2.42
N ALA A 274 10.45 14.33 -3.37
CA ALA A 274 10.86 14.11 -4.76
C ALA A 274 11.25 15.43 -5.46
N GLU A 275 10.49 16.50 -5.22
CA GLU A 275 10.79 17.84 -5.77
C GLU A 275 12.07 18.45 -5.16
N ALA A 276 12.28 18.30 -3.85
CA ALA A 276 13.49 18.77 -3.17
C ALA A 276 14.76 18.02 -3.63
N GLY A 277 14.65 16.74 -3.96
CA GLY A 277 15.74 15.93 -4.52
C GLY A 277 16.12 16.31 -5.96
N ALA A 278 15.15 16.79 -6.75
CA ALA A 278 15.39 17.22 -8.13
C ALA A 278 16.02 18.63 -8.24
N GLY A 279 15.99 19.43 -7.17
CA GLY A 279 16.54 20.79 -7.13
C GLY A 279 18.03 20.90 -6.78
N THR A 280 18.74 19.79 -6.53
CA THR A 280 20.17 19.79 -6.15
C THR A 280 21.03 19.04 -7.18
N GLU A 281 21.11 19.56 -8.40
CA GLU A 281 22.23 19.27 -9.30
C GLU A 281 23.45 20.08 -8.82
N PRO A 282 24.63 19.47 -8.56
CA PRO A 282 25.84 20.22 -8.27
C PRO A 282 26.30 20.91 -9.56
N GLY A 283 26.03 22.21 -9.66
CA GLY A 283 26.56 23.06 -10.72
C GLY A 283 28.08 22.94 -10.78
N ALA A 284 28.56 22.21 -11.79
CA ALA A 284 29.97 22.17 -12.16
C ALA A 284 30.40 23.59 -12.53
N GLY A 285 31.24 24.17 -11.67
CA GLY A 285 31.80 25.50 -11.85
C GLY A 285 32.59 25.59 -13.15
N ALA A 286 32.10 26.41 -14.06
CA ALA A 286 32.82 26.88 -15.23
C ALA A 286 34.01 27.76 -14.79
N GLY A 287 35.22 27.21 -14.89
CA GLY A 287 36.45 27.97 -14.94
C GLY A 287 36.76 28.33 -16.39
N ALA A 288 36.60 29.60 -16.73
CA ALA A 288 36.95 30.18 -18.01
C ALA A 288 38.47 30.39 -18.16
N GLU A 289 39.01 30.09 -19.35
CA GLU A 289 40.26 30.65 -19.89
C GLU A 289 40.12 30.76 -21.43
N PRO A 290 40.53 31.88 -22.07
CA PRO A 290 40.30 32.11 -23.50
C PRO A 290 41.57 31.98 -24.35
N GLY A 291 41.38 31.53 -25.61
CA GLY A 291 42.18 31.99 -26.75
C GLY A 291 43.00 30.93 -27.50
N ALA A 292 42.69 30.74 -28.78
CA ALA A 292 43.60 30.91 -29.94
C ALA A 292 43.21 30.03 -31.14
N GLY A 293 43.06 30.66 -32.31
CA GLY A 293 43.67 30.15 -33.55
C GLY A 293 42.83 29.39 -34.58
N ALA A 294 42.53 30.10 -35.68
CA ALA A 294 42.66 29.67 -37.07
C ALA A 294 41.68 28.66 -37.72
N GLY A 295 40.75 29.22 -38.49
CA GLY A 295 40.44 28.96 -39.91
C GLY A 295 40.42 27.52 -40.47
N THR A 296 39.30 27.13 -41.10
CA THR A 296 39.16 26.81 -42.54
C THR A 296 37.70 26.42 -42.84
N GLU A 297 37.27 26.76 -44.05
CA GLU A 297 35.94 26.73 -44.66
C GLU A 297 35.28 25.33 -44.88
N PRO A 298 34.01 25.28 -45.36
CA PRO A 298 33.00 24.31 -44.95
C PRO A 298 32.71 23.19 -45.97
N GLY A 299 32.01 22.15 -45.53
CA GLY A 299 31.27 21.27 -46.43
C GLY A 299 30.96 19.89 -45.84
N ALA A 300 29.69 19.63 -45.54
CA ALA A 300 28.96 18.41 -45.89
C ALA A 300 27.68 18.31 -45.07
N SER A 301 26.57 18.40 -45.79
CA SER A 301 25.18 18.21 -45.38
C SER A 301 24.90 16.83 -44.78
N ALA A 302 24.18 16.81 -43.65
CA ALA A 302 23.24 15.75 -43.31
C ALA A 302 22.14 16.29 -42.40
N GLU A 303 20.93 15.93 -42.74
CA GLU A 303 19.63 16.40 -42.28
C GLU A 303 19.31 15.85 -40.88
N GLU A 304 19.11 16.74 -39.89
CA GLU A 304 18.66 16.35 -38.56
C GLU A 304 17.36 17.09 -38.19
N VAL A 305 16.34 16.27 -37.90
CA VAL A 305 14.99 16.64 -37.45
C VAL A 305 15.06 17.58 -36.23
N PRO A 306 14.43 18.77 -36.23
CA PRO A 306 14.48 19.65 -35.08
C PRO A 306 13.70 19.06 -33.89
N ARG A 307 14.42 18.63 -32.84
CA ARG A 307 13.87 18.53 -31.49
C ARG A 307 13.66 19.95 -30.97
N PRO A 308 12.57 20.26 -30.25
CA PRO A 308 12.36 21.61 -29.75
C PRO A 308 13.47 21.95 -28.75
N ALA A 309 14.25 22.98 -29.07
CA ALA A 309 15.24 23.55 -28.18
C ALA A 309 14.52 24.12 -26.95
N VAL A 310 14.94 23.69 -25.76
CA VAL A 310 14.60 24.37 -24.51
C VAL A 310 15.32 25.72 -24.56
N GLY A 311 14.56 26.77 -24.86
CA GLY A 311 15.04 28.15 -24.92
C GLY A 311 15.41 28.69 -23.52
N PRO A 312 16.26 29.73 -23.45
CA PRO A 312 16.67 30.36 -22.21
C PRO A 312 15.48 31.05 -21.48
N PRO A 313 15.62 31.37 -20.18
CA PRO A 313 14.49 31.56 -19.26
C PRO A 313 13.85 32.95 -19.34
N ASP A 314 13.37 33.37 -20.51
CA ASP A 314 12.65 34.64 -20.71
C ASP A 314 11.37 34.51 -21.59
N ASP A 315 10.78 33.30 -21.67
CA ASP A 315 9.62 33.00 -22.55
C ASP A 315 8.23 33.20 -21.90
N HIS A 316 8.16 33.84 -20.73
CA HIS A 316 6.88 34.13 -20.03
C HIS A 316 5.78 34.77 -20.91
N PRO A 317 6.06 35.78 -21.76
CA PRO A 317 5.00 36.38 -22.59
C PRO A 317 4.54 35.45 -23.73
N LEU A 318 5.41 34.58 -24.22
CA LEU A 318 5.12 33.67 -25.34
C LEU A 318 4.34 32.44 -24.87
N LEU A 319 4.64 31.95 -23.67
CA LEU A 319 3.81 30.96 -22.96
C LEU A 319 2.42 31.51 -22.64
N LEU A 320 2.34 32.73 -22.11
CA LEU A 320 1.06 33.39 -21.86
C LEU A 320 0.24 33.56 -23.15
N ALA A 321 0.88 33.97 -24.25
CA ALA A 321 0.23 34.08 -25.55
C ALA A 321 -0.36 32.74 -26.04
N ARG A 322 0.40 31.64 -25.89
CA ARG A 322 -0.06 30.29 -26.24
C ARG A 322 -1.21 29.81 -25.35
N ILE A 323 -1.15 30.09 -24.05
CA ILE A 323 -2.23 29.75 -23.10
C ILE A 323 -3.50 30.53 -23.45
N THR A 324 -3.40 31.83 -23.75
CA THR A 324 -4.55 32.64 -24.16
C THR A 324 -5.16 32.17 -25.48
N ALA A 325 -4.33 31.80 -26.46
CA ALA A 325 -4.80 31.28 -27.74
C ALA A 325 -5.51 29.92 -27.57
N ALA A 326 -4.97 29.02 -26.75
CA ALA A 326 -5.60 27.74 -26.44
C ALA A 326 -6.96 27.91 -25.74
N ARG A 327 -7.06 28.88 -24.81
CA ARG A 327 -8.32 29.17 -24.09
C ARG A 327 -9.40 29.71 -25.04
N GLN A 328 -9.04 30.62 -25.94
CA GLN A 328 -9.96 31.17 -26.93
C GLN A 328 -10.48 30.11 -27.91
N ALA A 329 -9.63 29.15 -28.30
CA ALA A 329 -10.03 28.03 -29.16
C ALA A 329 -11.05 27.11 -28.46
N LEU A 330 -10.85 26.86 -27.16
CA LEU A 330 -11.76 26.05 -26.35
C LEU A 330 -13.14 26.73 -26.19
N ASP A 331 -13.14 28.04 -25.90
CA ASP A 331 -14.37 28.84 -25.77
C ASP A 331 -15.15 28.94 -27.10
N ALA A 332 -14.47 28.86 -28.25
CA ALA A 332 -15.11 28.79 -29.56
C ALA A 332 -15.78 27.43 -29.79
N LEU A 333 -15.12 26.34 -29.40
CA LEU A 333 -15.64 24.98 -29.52
C LEU A 333 -16.88 24.77 -28.62
N GLU A 334 -16.84 25.27 -27.39
CA GLU A 334 -17.96 25.20 -26.44
C GLU A 334 -19.21 25.93 -26.99
N ARG A 335 -19.02 27.10 -27.58
CA ARG A 335 -20.13 27.85 -28.21
C ARG A 335 -20.71 27.16 -29.44
N ASP A 336 -19.92 26.36 -30.15
CA ASP A 336 -20.42 25.55 -31.26
C ASP A 336 -21.19 24.33 -30.75
N LEU A 337 -20.72 23.68 -29.69
CA LEU A 337 -21.40 22.57 -29.02
C LEU A 337 -22.76 23.00 -28.42
N ILE A 338 -22.83 24.18 -27.81
CA ILE A 338 -24.10 24.73 -27.29
C ILE A 338 -25.07 25.04 -28.44
N ARG A 339 -24.58 25.52 -29.58
CA ARG A 339 -25.41 25.80 -30.77
C ARG A 339 -25.86 24.54 -31.50
N SER A 340 -25.12 23.45 -31.39
CA SER A 340 -25.42 22.16 -32.04
C SER A 340 -26.17 21.17 -31.13
N ALA A 341 -26.46 21.56 -29.88
CA ALA A 341 -27.31 20.77 -28.99
C ALA A 341 -28.77 20.76 -29.49
N PRO A 342 -29.38 19.59 -29.76
CA PRO A 342 -30.74 19.51 -30.27
C PRO A 342 -31.78 19.92 -29.20
N THR A 343 -32.76 20.73 -29.62
CA THR A 343 -33.89 21.18 -28.79
C THR A 343 -34.72 19.98 -28.32
N PRO A 344 -35.09 19.87 -27.03
CA PRO A 344 -35.92 18.76 -26.56
C PRO A 344 -37.35 18.85 -27.12
N THR A 345 -37.76 17.83 -27.87
CA THR A 345 -39.11 17.64 -28.40
C THR A 345 -40.11 17.44 -27.25
N PRO A 346 -41.18 18.27 -27.11
CA PRO A 346 -42.11 18.16 -26.00
C PRO A 346 -43.21 17.15 -26.32
N THR A 347 -42.95 15.84 -26.25
CA THR A 347 -44.01 14.84 -26.48
C THR A 347 -43.90 13.57 -25.65
N ARG A 348 -43.76 13.68 -24.32
CA ARG A 348 -44.04 12.55 -23.40
C ARG A 348 -44.71 12.91 -22.06
N LEU A 349 -45.29 14.10 -21.93
CA LEU A 349 -46.09 14.44 -20.73
C LEU A 349 -47.61 14.29 -20.89
N ALA A 350 -48.12 14.02 -22.11
CA ALA A 350 -49.57 13.92 -22.37
C ALA A 350 -50.15 12.49 -22.27
N ALA A 351 -49.32 11.45 -22.10
CA ALA A 351 -49.78 10.05 -22.11
C ALA A 351 -49.99 9.44 -20.72
N ARG A 352 -49.83 10.20 -19.63
CA ARG A 352 -49.94 9.68 -18.25
C ARG A 352 -51.11 10.23 -17.44
N THR A 353 -52.00 11.03 -18.06
CA THR A 353 -53.21 11.56 -17.42
C THR A 353 -54.50 10.86 -17.85
N ALA A 354 -54.42 9.76 -18.60
CA ALA A 354 -55.59 9.05 -19.11
C ALA A 354 -55.99 7.78 -18.32
N ASP A 355 -55.30 7.45 -17.23
CA ASP A 355 -55.59 6.23 -16.47
C ASP A 355 -55.56 6.51 -14.95
N ALA A 356 -56.65 7.11 -14.47
CA ALA A 356 -56.95 7.25 -13.05
C ALA A 356 -58.37 6.70 -12.81
N PRO A 357 -58.55 5.67 -11.96
CA PRO A 357 -59.87 5.15 -11.64
C PRO A 357 -60.62 6.13 -10.73
N ALA A 358 -61.90 6.34 -11.03
CA ALA A 358 -62.81 7.22 -10.31
C ALA A 358 -62.98 6.78 -8.84
N ALA A 359 -62.80 7.72 -7.90
CA ALA A 359 -63.20 7.56 -6.51
C ALA A 359 -64.73 7.76 -6.38
N PRO A 360 -65.45 6.95 -5.59
CA PRO A 360 -66.86 7.20 -5.31
C PRO A 360 -67.00 8.35 -4.29
N ALA A 361 -67.91 9.26 -4.62
CA ALA A 361 -68.34 10.36 -3.77
C ALA A 361 -68.93 9.84 -2.45
N GLY A 362 -68.55 10.49 -1.35
CA GLY A 362 -69.28 10.38 -0.10
C GLY A 362 -70.67 11.02 -0.25
N GLU A 363 -71.69 10.32 0.23
CA GLU A 363 -73.02 10.89 0.45
C GLU A 363 -73.37 10.75 1.92
N ALA A 364 -73.84 11.87 2.47
CA ALA A 364 -74.06 12.13 3.87
C ALA A 364 -75.35 11.50 4.40
N ARG A 365 -75.29 10.88 5.57
CA ARG A 365 -76.18 11.17 6.71
C ARG A 365 -75.74 10.45 7.99
#